data_AF-A0A9E5QED3-F1
#
_entry.id   AF-A0A9E5QED3-F1
#
_cell.length_a   1.000
_cell.length_b   1.000
_cell.length_c   1.000
_cell.angle_alpha   90.00
_cell.angle_beta   90.00
_cell.angle_gamma   90.00
#
_symmetry.space_group_name_H-M   'P 1'
#
loop_
_entity.id
_entity.type
_entity.pdbx_description
1 polymer ?
#
loop_
_entity_poly.entity_id
_entity_poly.type
_entity_poly.pdbx_seq_one_letter_code
_entity_poly.pdbx_strand_id
1 'polypeptide(L)'
;AAIDPTTGTLKLEADFPNPESLVLAGQFARVRASVETLKDALLVPQRAIMELQGEFQVMVVGSDEIIEVRKVTTGPIHNNLRVIQEGL
;
A
#
# COMPACT_ATOMS: atom_id res chain seq x y z
N ALA A 1 24.53 3.91 1.29
CA ALA A 1 24.27 5.32 0.90
C ALA A 1 23.85 6.10 2.13
N ALA A 2 24.37 7.32 2.33
CA ALA A 2 23.92 8.21 3.40
C ALA A 2 22.69 9.01 2.93
N ILE A 3 21.76 9.31 3.85
CA ILE A 3 20.64 10.22 3.59
C ILE A 3 21.20 11.64 3.52
N ASP A 4 20.82 12.41 2.49
CA ASP A 4 21.14 13.83 2.42
C ASP A 4 20.22 14.60 3.41
N PRO A 5 20.74 15.19 4.49
CA PRO A 5 19.93 15.83 5.51
C PRO A 5 19.37 17.19 5.07
N THR A 6 19.91 17.81 4.02
CA THR A 6 19.43 19.09 3.49
C THR A 6 18.17 18.90 2.65
N THR A 7 18.09 17.80 1.92
CA THR A 7 16.95 17.49 1.04
C THR A 7 16.02 16.39 1.56
N GLY A 8 16.46 15.64 2.58
CA GLY A 8 15.76 14.46 3.07
C GLY A 8 15.70 13.33 2.05
N THR A 9 16.61 13.32 1.07
CA THR A 9 16.59 12.33 -0.02
C THR A 9 17.61 11.22 0.18
N LEU A 10 17.23 10.01 -0.26
CA LEU A 10 18.13 8.88 -0.36
C LEU A 10 18.59 8.76 -1.82
N LYS A 11 19.90 8.85 -2.04
CA LYS A 11 20.47 8.65 -3.36
C LYS A 11 20.45 7.15 -3.70
N LEU A 12 19.81 6.82 -4.82
CA LEU A 12 19.74 5.47 -5.37
C LEU A 12 20.35 5.45 -6.77
N GLU A 13 21.00 4.35 -7.11
CA GLU A 13 21.57 4.06 -8.41
C GLU A 13 21.00 2.74 -8.90
N ALA A 14 20.64 2.67 -10.18
CA ALA A 14 20.00 1.50 -10.78
C ALA A 14 20.54 1.28 -12.19
N ASP A 15 21.00 0.07 -12.46
CA ASP A 15 21.46 -0.35 -13.78
C ASP A 15 20.31 -1.04 -14.53
N PHE A 16 20.10 -0.66 -15.79
CA PHE A 16 19.11 -1.28 -16.66
C PHE A 16 19.54 -1.22 -18.14
N PRO A 17 19.11 -2.18 -18.98
CA PRO A 17 19.41 -2.14 -20.40
C PRO A 17 18.75 -0.93 -21.09
N ASN A 18 19.53 -0.17 -21.86
CA ASN A 18 19.06 0.96 -22.68
C ASN A 18 19.53 0.80 -24.15
N PRO A 19 19.19 -0.30 -24.84
CA PRO A 19 19.77 -0.63 -26.15
C PRO A 19 19.44 0.41 -27.24
N GLU A 20 18.28 1.06 -27.15
CA GLU A 20 17.82 2.08 -28.10
C GLU A 20 18.19 3.51 -27.68
N SER A 21 18.93 3.70 -26.57
CA SER A 21 19.31 5.00 -26.03
C SER A 21 18.13 5.95 -25.76
N LEU A 22 16.98 5.39 -25.35
CA LEU A 22 15.75 6.14 -25.05
C LEU A 22 15.90 7.06 -23.83
N VAL A 23 16.64 6.60 -22.81
CA VAL A 23 16.96 7.41 -21.63
C VAL A 23 18.28 8.13 -21.85
N LEU A 24 18.27 9.46 -21.77
CA LEU A 24 19.42 10.32 -21.99
C LEU A 24 19.88 10.99 -20.68
N ALA A 25 21.18 11.30 -20.61
CA ALA A 25 21.75 12.02 -19.47
C ALA A 25 21.06 13.39 -19.26
N GLY A 26 20.76 13.71 -18.00
CA GLY A 26 20.11 14.97 -17.62
C GLY A 26 18.57 14.97 -17.68
N GLN A 27 17.94 13.87 -18.10
CA GLN A 27 16.48 13.74 -18.03
C GLN A 27 15.99 13.53 -16.60
N PHE A 28 14.81 14.09 -16.31
CA PHE A 28 14.05 13.72 -15.13
C PHE A 28 13.20 12.48 -15.42
N ALA A 29 13.18 11.53 -14.49
CA ALA A 29 12.33 10.35 -14.55
C ALA A 29 11.54 10.18 -13.24
N ARG A 30 10.34 9.60 -13.33
CA ARG A 30 9.62 9.10 -12.14
C ARG A 30 9.75 7.60 -12.11
N VAL A 31 10.40 7.10 -11.07
CA VAL A 31 10.57 5.65 -10.84
C VAL A 31 9.47 5.19 -9.88
N ARG A 32 8.78 4.11 -10.25
CA ARG A 32 7.90 3.37 -9.34
C ARG A 32 8.55 2.02 -9.06
N ALA A 33 8.81 1.73 -7.80
CA ALA A 33 9.38 0.47 -7.36
C ALA A 33 8.39 -0.25 -6.44
N SER A 34 8.19 -1.55 -6.66
CA SER A 34 7.43 -2.39 -5.73
C SER A 34 8.41 -2.91 -4.68
N VAL A 35 8.30 -2.38 -3.46
CA VAL A 35 9.24 -2.72 -2.36
C VAL A 35 8.86 -4.05 -1.70
N GLU A 36 7.58 -4.38 -1.65
CA GLU A 36 7.04 -5.58 -1.04
C GLU A 36 5.83 -6.09 -1.81
N THR A 37 5.57 -7.39 -1.78
CA THR A 37 4.35 -7.99 -2.32
C THR A 37 3.74 -8.89 -1.27
N LEU A 38 2.60 -8.48 -0.73
CA LEU A 38 1.80 -9.27 0.20
C LEU A 38 1.01 -10.31 -0.60
N LYS A 39 1.46 -11.57 -0.57
CA LYS A 39 0.74 -12.67 -1.20
C LYS A 39 -0.49 -13.02 -0.38
N ASP A 40 -1.58 -13.39 -1.07
CA ASP A 40 -2.83 -13.84 -0.48
C ASP A 40 -3.43 -12.84 0.55
N ALA A 41 -3.18 -11.54 0.33
CA ALA A 41 -3.68 -10.47 1.18
C ALA A 41 -5.21 -10.33 1.07
N LEU A 42 -5.89 -10.24 2.21
CA LEU A 42 -7.31 -9.96 2.26
C LEU A 42 -7.56 -8.48 1.93
N LEU A 43 -8.34 -8.22 0.87
CA LEU A 43 -8.62 -6.88 0.38
C LEU A 43 -10.10 -6.54 0.57
N VAL A 44 -10.36 -5.41 1.23
CA VAL A 44 -11.72 -4.90 1.47
C VAL A 44 -11.83 -3.49 0.89
N PRO A 45 -12.97 -3.11 0.26
CA PRO A 45 -13.17 -1.73 -0.18
C PRO A 45 -13.00 -0.73 0.96
N GLN A 46 -12.22 0.33 0.75
CA GLN A 46 -11.96 1.37 1.77
C GLN A 46 -13.27 1.91 2.39
N ARG A 47 -14.32 2.06 1.57
CA ARG A 47 -15.64 2.55 2.00
C ARG A 47 -16.38 1.64 2.98
N ALA A 48 -15.97 0.38 3.12
CA ALA A 48 -16.58 -0.59 4.02
C ALA A 48 -15.91 -0.59 5.41
N ILE A 49 -14.85 0.21 5.60
CA ILE A 49 -14.13 0.35 6.86
C ILE A 49 -14.61 1.62 7.56
N MET A 50 -14.99 1.47 8.81
CA MET A 50 -15.31 2.57 9.72
C MET A 50 -14.16 2.74 10.71
N GLU A 51 -13.83 4.00 11.02
CA GLU A 51 -12.88 4.32 12.08
C GLU A 51 -13.65 4.99 13.22
N LEU A 52 -13.54 4.43 14.43
CA LEU A 52 -14.18 4.96 15.63
C LEU A 52 -13.17 5.00 16.77
N GLN A 53 -12.88 6.21 17.27
CA GLN A 53 -11.92 6.43 18.37
C GLN A 53 -10.53 5.81 18.10
N GLY A 54 -10.08 5.80 16.84
CA GLY A 54 -8.79 5.24 16.42
C GLY A 54 -8.80 3.72 16.20
N GLU A 55 -9.93 3.05 16.37
CA GLU A 55 -10.10 1.64 16.02
C GLU A 55 -10.80 1.49 14.67
N PHE A 56 -10.31 0.55 13.84
CA PHE A 56 -10.94 0.21 12.56
C PHE A 56 -11.92 -0.95 12.74
N GLN A 57 -13.09 -0.82 12.11
CA GLN A 57 -14.18 -1.78 12.20
C GLN A 57 -14.82 -2.01 10.83
N VAL A 58 -15.33 -3.22 10.61
CA VAL A 58 -16.10 -3.59 9.43
C VAL A 58 -17.40 -4.25 9.84
N MET A 59 -18.45 -4.06 9.04
CA MET A 59 -19.73 -4.74 9.20
C MET A 59 -19.78 -5.97 8.30
N VAL A 60 -19.96 -7.14 8.89
CA VAL A 60 -20.01 -8.43 8.18
C VAL A 60 -21.41 -9.03 8.35
N VAL A 61 -21.93 -9.65 7.30
CA VAL A 61 -23.20 -10.38 7.37
C VAL A 61 -22.92 -11.80 7.85
N GLY A 62 -23.49 -12.15 9.01
CA GLY A 62 -23.41 -13.48 9.62
C GLY A 62 -24.25 -14.52 8.89
N SER A 63 -24.12 -15.79 9.29
CA SER A 63 -24.84 -16.91 8.67
C SER A 63 -26.35 -16.89 8.95
N ASP A 64 -26.78 -16.12 9.94
CA ASP A 64 -28.17 -15.87 10.34
C ASP A 64 -28.74 -14.59 9.70
N GLU A 65 -28.05 -14.02 8.71
CA GLU A 65 -28.37 -12.73 8.08
C GLU A 65 -28.32 -11.53 9.04
N ILE A 66 -27.68 -11.68 10.21
CA ILE A 66 -27.49 -10.59 11.17
C ILE A 66 -26.16 -9.88 10.92
N ILE A 67 -26.14 -8.55 11.08
CA ILE A 67 -24.92 -7.75 10.92
C ILE A 67 -24.08 -7.84 12.20
N GLU A 68 -22.84 -8.25 12.05
CA GLU A 68 -21.81 -8.24 13.09
C GLU A 68 -20.79 -7.14 12.84
N VAL A 69 -20.43 -6.39 13.88
CA VAL A 69 -19.34 -5.42 13.83
C VAL A 69 -18.06 -6.10 14.29
N ARG A 70 -17.08 -6.21 13.41
CA ARG A 70 -15.76 -6.80 13.72
C ARG A 70 -14.69 -5.74 13.72
N LYS A 71 -13.89 -5.69 14.79
CA LYS A 71 -12.67 -4.90 14.84
C LYS A 71 -11.62 -5.54 13.94
N VAL A 72 -10.91 -4.72 13.17
CA VAL A 72 -9.91 -5.20 12.21
C VAL A 72 -8.59 -4.44 12.34
N THR A 73 -7.50 -5.15 12.10
CA THR A 73 -6.18 -4.54 11.93
C THR A 73 -5.98 -4.26 10.43
N THR A 74 -5.73 -3.00 10.08
CA THR A 74 -5.64 -2.59 8.68
C THR A 74 -4.20 -2.36 8.24
N GLY A 75 -3.85 -2.89 7.07
CA GLY A 75 -2.56 -2.74 6.40
C GLY A 75 -2.58 -1.66 5.31
N PRO A 76 -1.60 -1.62 4.40
CA PRO A 76 -1.50 -0.60 3.37
C PRO A 76 -2.72 -0.54 2.44
N ILE A 77 -2.92 0.61 1.78
CA ILE A 77 -3.93 0.77 0.74
C ILE A 77 -3.32 0.33 -0.60
N HIS A 78 -4.06 -0.50 -1.33
CA HIS A 78 -3.74 -0.88 -2.70
C HIS A 78 -4.88 -0.43 -3.62
N ASN A 79 -4.62 0.61 -4.42
CA ASN A 79 -5.63 1.32 -5.22
C ASN A 79 -6.78 1.87 -4.34
N ASN A 80 -7.98 1.30 -4.42
CA ASN A 80 -9.16 1.68 -3.64
C ASN A 80 -9.54 0.62 -2.59
N LEU A 81 -8.65 -0.34 -2.35
CA LEU A 81 -8.82 -1.43 -1.41
C LEU A 81 -7.85 -1.26 -0.25
N ARG A 82 -8.30 -1.58 0.95
CA ARG A 82 -7.48 -1.66 2.15
C ARG A 82 -7.13 -3.12 2.39
N VAL A 83 -5.87 -3.38 2.70
CA VAL A 83 -5.44 -4.69 3.20
C VAL A 83 -5.98 -4.87 4.62
N ILE A 84 -6.58 -6.02 4.91
CA ILE A 84 -6.90 -6.45 6.27
C ILE A 84 -5.86 -7.48 6.71
N GLN A 85 -5.17 -7.19 7.81
CA GLN A 85 -4.16 -8.08 8.38
C GLN A 85 -4.79 -9.09 9.33
N GLU A 86 -5.77 -8.67 10.13
CA GLU A 86 -6.42 -9.49 11.15
C GLU A 86 -7.88 -9.04 11.40
N GLY A 87 -8.71 -9.93 11.93
CA GLY A 87 -10.04 -9.60 12.47
C GLY A 87 -11.24 -9.99 11.61
N LEU A 88 -11.02 -10.66 10.47
CA LEU A 88 -12.08 -11.17 9.58
C LEU A 88 -12.17 -12.69 9.58
#